data_AF-A0A937W4B5-F1
#
_entry.id   AF-A0A937W4B5-F1
#
_cell.length_a   1.000
_cell.length_b   1.000
_cell.length_c   1.000
_cell.angle_alpha   90.00
_cell.angle_beta   90.00
_cell.angle_gamma   90.00
#
_symmetry.space_group_name_H-M   'P 1'
#
loop_
_entity.id
_entity.type
_entity.pdbx_description
1 polymer ?
#
loop_
_entity_poly.entity_id
_entity_poly.type
_entity_poly.pdbx_seq_one_letter_code
_entity_poly.pdbx_strand_id
1 'polypeptide(L)'
;MHAKRGQEAMEAAGILGTFSGTAVHDHWKPYFRYTGCGHALCNAHHLRERQFVDKQYHQPWANDMAELLCEIKAAVDKTPAPAVSVSPSQLEAFAQRYDEVVKAGIAANPLPAPQVTTRGRPKQPPPLNLAMRLHDFKGQVFAFMYDFRVPF
;
A
#
# COMPACT_ATOMS: atom_id res chain seq x y z
N MET A 1 14.22 27.56 4.86
CA MET A 1 14.09 26.09 5.00
C MET A 1 13.57 25.79 6.40
N HIS A 2 12.37 25.24 6.55
CA HIS A 2 11.81 24.94 7.88
C HIS A 2 12.48 23.70 8.50
N ALA A 3 12.94 23.85 9.74
CA ALA A 3 13.80 22.88 10.44
C ALA A 3 13.08 21.62 10.97
N LYS A 4 11.78 21.45 10.68
CA LYS A 4 10.99 20.29 11.09
C LYS A 4 10.24 19.72 9.89
N ARG A 5 10.78 18.64 9.33
CA ARG A 5 10.05 17.77 8.40
C ARG A 5 8.96 17.06 9.20
N GLY A 6 7.69 17.35 8.91
CA GLY A 6 6.61 16.83 9.76
C GLY A 6 5.23 17.41 9.46
N GLN A 7 4.26 17.01 10.30
CA GLN A 7 2.88 17.47 10.31
C GLN A 7 2.77 19.01 10.36
N GLU A 8 3.57 19.67 11.21
CA GLU A 8 3.60 21.14 11.33
C GLU A 8 3.89 21.83 9.99
N ALA A 9 4.72 21.24 9.12
CA ALA A 9 5.02 21.80 7.80
C ALA A 9 3.89 21.58 6.78
N MET A 10 3.11 20.50 6.92
CA MET A 10 1.94 20.23 6.07
C MET A 10 0.71 21.03 6.52
N GLU A 11 0.52 21.20 7.83
CA GLU A 11 -0.49 22.10 8.41
C GLU A 11 -0.19 23.55 8.07
N ALA A 12 1.08 23.99 8.18
CA ALA A 12 1.49 25.33 7.76
C ALA A 12 1.33 25.57 6.25
N ALA A 13 1.38 24.51 5.42
CA ALA A 13 1.08 24.61 4.01
C ALA A 13 -0.42 24.75 3.71
N GLY A 14 -1.31 24.38 4.64
CA GLY A 14 -2.77 24.55 4.54
C GLY A 14 -3.49 23.70 3.48
N ILE A 15 -2.77 22.89 2.70
CA ILE A 15 -3.31 22.20 1.52
C ILE A 15 -4.20 21.00 1.91
N LEU A 16 -3.75 20.17 2.86
CA LEU A 16 -4.46 18.92 3.20
C LEU A 16 -5.61 19.12 4.18
N GLY A 17 -5.62 20.22 4.95
CA GLY A 17 -6.68 20.49 5.93
C GLY A 17 -8.05 20.77 5.30
N THR A 18 -8.08 21.27 4.06
CA THR A 18 -9.32 21.60 3.32
C THR A 18 -9.56 20.69 2.11
N PHE A 19 -8.69 19.72 1.86
CA PHE A 19 -8.79 18.82 0.72
C PHE A 19 -9.84 17.74 0.98
N SER A 20 -10.75 17.53 0.02
CA SER A 20 -11.86 16.56 0.13
C SER A 20 -11.82 15.44 -0.91
N GLY A 21 -10.74 15.35 -1.70
CA GLY A 21 -10.54 14.25 -2.67
C GLY A 21 -9.89 13.02 -2.03
N THR A 22 -9.23 12.19 -2.84
CA THR A 22 -8.44 11.05 -2.34
C THR A 22 -6.95 11.40 -2.39
N ALA A 23 -6.30 11.41 -1.22
CA ALA A 23 -4.87 11.66 -1.09
C ALA A 23 -4.08 10.37 -1.35
N VAL A 24 -3.23 10.38 -2.38
CA VAL A 24 -2.35 9.25 -2.69
C VAL A 24 -0.98 9.48 -2.05
N HIS A 25 -0.52 8.55 -1.22
CA HIS A 25 0.74 8.73 -0.48
C HIS A 25 1.51 7.42 -0.27
N ASP A 26 2.75 7.55 0.18
CA ASP A 26 3.74 6.47 0.35
C ASP A 26 3.62 5.72 1.69
N HIS A 27 2.44 5.74 2.32
CA HIS A 27 2.20 5.20 3.66
C HIS A 27 2.94 5.91 4.81
N TRP A 28 3.34 7.18 4.66
CA TRP A 28 3.76 7.95 5.84
C TRP A 28 2.59 8.14 6.82
N LYS A 29 2.67 7.48 7.98
CA LYS A 29 1.58 7.38 8.97
C LYS A 29 0.86 8.70 9.33
N PRO A 30 1.54 9.85 9.45
CA PRO A 30 0.88 11.13 9.73
C PRO A 30 -0.19 11.53 8.71
N TYR A 31 -0.13 11.07 7.45
CA TYR A 31 -1.18 11.36 6.47
C TYR A 31 -2.55 10.84 6.91
N PHE A 32 -2.62 9.69 7.58
CA PHE A 32 -3.90 9.12 8.04
C PHE A 32 -4.57 9.93 9.17
N ARG A 33 -3.95 11.00 9.66
CA ARG A 33 -4.58 11.94 10.61
C ARG A 33 -5.55 12.91 9.91
N TYR A 34 -5.44 13.10 8.59
CA TYR A 34 -6.32 13.98 7.83
C TYR A 34 -7.60 13.25 7.44
N THR A 35 -8.59 13.23 8.34
CA THR A 35 -9.85 12.50 8.13
C THR A 35 -10.84 13.19 7.18
N GLY A 36 -10.51 14.38 6.68
CA GLY A 36 -11.36 15.14 5.75
C GLY A 36 -11.28 14.67 4.30
N CYS A 37 -10.38 13.73 3.98
CA CYS A 37 -10.15 13.20 2.64
C CYS A 37 -10.16 11.67 2.61
N GLY A 38 -10.36 11.10 1.43
CA GLY A 38 -10.05 9.69 1.17
C GLY A 38 -8.54 9.44 1.17
N HIS A 39 -8.12 8.19 1.36
CA HIS A 39 -6.72 7.79 1.31
C HIS A 39 -6.50 6.68 0.29
N ALA A 40 -5.40 6.76 -0.45
CA ALA A 40 -4.88 5.70 -1.28
C ALA A 40 -3.37 5.54 -1.05
N LEU A 41 -2.87 4.32 -1.22
CA LEU A 41 -1.44 4.06 -1.19
C LEU A 41 -0.88 4.07 -2.61
N CYS A 42 0.27 4.72 -2.77
CA CYS A 42 0.96 4.80 -4.06
C CYS A 42 1.63 3.47 -4.40
N ASN A 43 1.10 2.77 -5.40
CA ASN A 43 1.61 1.49 -5.84
C ASN A 43 2.99 1.60 -6.48
N ALA A 44 3.34 2.74 -7.09
CA ALA A 44 4.71 2.98 -7.56
C ALA A 44 5.75 2.93 -6.42
N HIS A 45 5.38 3.28 -5.19
CA HIS A 45 6.26 3.10 -4.02
C HIS A 45 6.36 1.63 -3.61
N HIS A 46 5.26 0.88 -3.65
CA HIS A 46 5.29 -0.58 -3.42
C HIS A 46 6.20 -1.29 -4.44
N LEU A 47 6.14 -0.92 -5.72
CA LEU A 47 7.02 -1.47 -6.75
C LEU A 47 8.51 -1.16 -6.51
N ARG A 48 8.83 -0.01 -5.92
CA ARG A 48 10.22 0.33 -5.53
C ARG A 48 10.68 -0.46 -4.31
N GLU A 49 9.86 -0.54 -3.27
CA GLU A 49 10.15 -1.29 -2.04
C GLU A 49 10.34 -2.79 -2.33
N ARG A 50 9.56 -3.33 -3.28
CA ARG A 50 9.71 -4.69 -3.80
C ARG A 50 11.13 -5.02 -4.24
N GLN A 51 11.81 -4.11 -4.93
CA GLN A 51 13.17 -4.37 -5.44
C GLN A 51 14.15 -4.64 -4.30
N PHE A 52 13.95 -3.99 -3.15
CA PHE A 52 14.76 -4.24 -1.97
C PHE A 52 14.44 -5.61 -1.35
N VAL A 53 13.15 -5.97 -1.24
CA VAL A 53 12.72 -7.29 -0.75
C VAL A 53 13.28 -8.42 -1.62
N ASP A 54 13.13 -8.30 -2.94
CA ASP A 54 13.62 -9.27 -3.92
C ASP A 54 15.15 -9.42 -3.88
N LYS A 55 15.90 -8.31 -3.89
CA LYS A 55 17.37 -8.34 -3.94
C LYS A 55 18.03 -8.74 -2.62
N GLN A 56 17.46 -8.38 -1.48
CA GLN A 56 18.10 -8.59 -0.17
C GLN A 56 17.54 -9.80 0.58
N TYR A 57 16.28 -10.15 0.34
CA TYR A 57 15.60 -11.22 1.06
C TYR A 57 15.17 -12.37 0.14
N HIS A 58 15.26 -12.20 -1.18
CA HIS A 58 14.95 -13.22 -2.18
C HIS A 58 13.57 -13.85 -1.99
N GLN A 59 12.58 -13.03 -1.64
CA GLN A 59 11.22 -13.51 -1.36
C GLN A 59 10.31 -13.35 -2.58
N PRO A 60 9.90 -14.46 -3.24
CA PRO A 60 9.21 -14.41 -4.53
C PRO A 60 7.82 -13.75 -4.45
N TRP A 61 7.13 -13.84 -3.32
CA TRP A 61 5.81 -13.21 -3.14
C TRP A 61 5.81 -11.70 -3.44
N ALA A 62 6.96 -11.01 -3.24
CA ALA A 62 7.06 -9.60 -3.56
C ALA A 62 6.98 -9.39 -5.08
N ASN A 63 7.59 -10.27 -5.86
CA ASN A 63 7.53 -10.24 -7.32
C ASN A 63 6.11 -10.54 -7.79
N ASP A 64 5.45 -11.55 -7.21
CA ASP A 64 4.06 -11.90 -7.49
C ASP A 64 3.12 -10.72 -7.20
N MET A 65 3.35 -10.00 -6.09
CA MET A 65 2.58 -8.81 -5.75
C MET A 65 2.75 -7.69 -6.78
N ALA A 66 4.00 -7.45 -7.22
CA ALA A 66 4.27 -6.43 -8.22
C ALA A 66 3.66 -6.75 -9.58
N GLU A 67 3.71 -8.01 -9.99
CA GLU A 67 3.06 -8.49 -11.21
C GLU A 67 1.54 -8.26 -11.13
N LEU A 68 0.92 -8.69 -10.03
CA LEU A 68 -0.51 -8.49 -9.79
C LEU A 68 -0.90 -6.99 -9.83
N LEU A 69 -0.17 -6.10 -9.17
CA LEU A 69 -0.46 -4.67 -9.20
C LEU A 69 -0.35 -4.09 -10.62
N CYS A 70 0.64 -4.52 -11.40
CA CYS A 70 0.78 -4.12 -12.80
C CYS A 70 -0.35 -4.68 -13.68
N GLU A 71 -0.82 -5.90 -13.44
CA GLU A 71 -1.97 -6.47 -14.13
C GLU A 71 -3.26 -5.69 -13.85
N ILE A 72 -3.50 -5.34 -12.57
CA ILE A 72 -4.66 -4.51 -12.18
C ILE A 72 -4.58 -3.16 -12.88
N LYS A 73 -3.40 -2.53 -12.89
CA LYS A 73 -3.18 -1.25 -13.62
C LYS A 73 -3.51 -1.40 -15.11
N ALA A 74 -3.04 -2.46 -15.75
CA ALA A 74 -3.34 -2.72 -17.16
C ALA A 74 -4.83 -2.96 -17.40
N ALA A 75 -5.55 -3.59 -16.46
CA ALA A 75 -7.00 -3.74 -16.54
C ALA A 75 -7.72 -2.38 -16.44
N VAL A 76 -7.30 -1.51 -15.52
CA VAL A 76 -7.81 -0.13 -15.41
C VAL A 76 -7.60 0.63 -16.73
N ASP A 77 -6.37 0.64 -17.25
CA ASP A 77 -6.01 1.36 -18.48
C ASP A 77 -6.79 0.87 -19.72
N LYS A 78 -7.15 -0.42 -19.75
CA LYS A 78 -7.91 -1.04 -20.87
C LYS A 78 -9.43 -0.90 -20.74
N THR A 79 -9.93 -0.49 -19.58
CA THR A 79 -11.38 -0.39 -19.37
C THR A 79 -11.92 0.87 -20.08
N PRO A 80 -12.85 0.73 -21.03
CA PRO A 80 -13.32 1.87 -21.81
C PRO A 80 -14.28 2.76 -21.00
N ALA A 81 -14.35 4.04 -21.38
CA ALA A 81 -15.38 4.95 -20.90
C ALA A 81 -16.80 4.42 -21.28
N PRO A 82 -17.83 4.67 -20.45
CA PRO A 82 -17.85 5.53 -19.27
C PRO A 82 -17.57 4.83 -17.94
N ALA A 83 -16.97 3.63 -17.95
CA ALA A 83 -16.71 2.90 -16.71
C ALA A 83 -15.73 3.66 -15.79
N VAL A 84 -15.94 3.51 -14.49
CA VAL A 84 -15.16 4.18 -13.43
C VAL A 84 -14.43 3.19 -12.51
N SER A 85 -14.63 1.90 -12.73
CA SER A 85 -14.01 0.78 -12.02
C SER A 85 -13.83 -0.39 -12.97
N VAL A 86 -12.96 -1.34 -12.62
CA VAL A 86 -12.94 -2.64 -13.31
C VAL A 86 -14.20 -3.44 -13.00
N SER A 87 -14.49 -4.49 -13.76
CA SER A 87 -15.74 -5.25 -13.61
C SER A 87 -15.82 -5.97 -12.26
N PRO A 88 -17.02 -6.26 -11.72
CA PRO A 88 -17.17 -6.97 -10.46
C PRO A 88 -16.43 -8.32 -10.40
N SER A 89 -16.39 -9.06 -11.52
CA SER A 89 -15.66 -10.34 -11.58
C SER A 89 -14.15 -10.15 -11.55
N GLN A 90 -13.62 -9.09 -12.16
CA GLN A 90 -12.20 -8.75 -12.07
C GLN A 90 -11.83 -8.30 -10.66
N LEU A 91 -12.68 -7.50 -10.01
CA LEU A 91 -12.46 -7.05 -8.62
C LEU A 91 -12.31 -8.25 -7.68
N GLU A 92 -13.21 -9.22 -7.75
CA GLU A 92 -13.15 -10.43 -6.92
C GLU A 92 -11.89 -11.26 -7.22
N ALA A 93 -11.60 -11.50 -8.50
CA ALA A 93 -10.42 -12.27 -8.90
C ALA A 93 -9.10 -11.62 -8.45
N PHE A 94 -8.98 -10.30 -8.57
CA PHE A 94 -7.81 -9.56 -8.09
C PHE A 94 -7.73 -9.56 -6.57
N ALA A 95 -8.85 -9.39 -5.87
CA ALA A 95 -8.89 -9.40 -4.42
C ALA A 95 -8.46 -10.76 -3.83
N GLN A 96 -8.88 -11.86 -4.46
CA GLN A 96 -8.49 -13.22 -4.05
C GLN A 96 -6.99 -13.45 -4.25
N ARG A 97 -6.47 -13.19 -5.47
CA ARG A 97 -5.04 -13.35 -5.78
C ARG A 97 -4.16 -12.50 -4.86
N TYR A 98 -4.61 -11.28 -4.55
CA TYR A 98 -3.91 -10.39 -3.63
C TYR A 98 -3.81 -10.98 -2.22
N ASP A 99 -4.90 -11.52 -1.68
CA ASP A 99 -4.90 -12.13 -0.35
C ASP A 99 -3.99 -13.36 -0.28
N GLU A 100 -3.96 -14.16 -1.35
CA GLU A 100 -3.05 -15.30 -1.47
C GLU A 100 -1.58 -14.88 -1.41
N VAL A 101 -1.21 -13.83 -2.17
CA VAL A 101 0.17 -13.30 -2.19
C VAL A 101 0.54 -12.66 -0.85
N VAL A 102 -0.36 -11.87 -0.24
CA VAL A 102 -0.13 -11.27 1.09
C VAL A 102 0.05 -12.36 2.15
N LYS A 103 -0.79 -13.39 2.13
CA LYS A 103 -0.70 -14.53 3.05
C LYS A 103 0.63 -15.26 2.89
N ALA A 104 1.08 -15.48 1.65
CA ALA A 104 2.39 -16.06 1.38
C ALA A 104 3.54 -15.18 1.94
N GLY A 105 3.44 -13.85 1.79
CA GLY A 105 4.41 -12.91 2.34
C GLY A 105 4.48 -12.92 3.86
N ILE A 106 3.34 -13.00 4.55
CA ILE A 106 3.30 -13.12 6.01
C ILE A 106 3.87 -14.48 6.45
N ALA A 107 3.47 -15.58 5.80
CA ALA A 107 3.92 -16.92 6.12
C ALA A 107 5.44 -17.11 5.91
N ALA A 108 6.02 -16.46 4.91
CA ALA A 108 7.46 -16.47 4.65
C ALA A 108 8.28 -15.70 5.70
N ASN A 109 7.64 -14.92 6.57
CA ASN A 109 8.30 -14.10 7.59
C ASN A 109 7.71 -14.34 8.99
N PRO A 110 7.86 -15.55 9.57
CA PRO A 110 7.35 -15.84 10.90
C PRO A 110 8.00 -14.91 11.92
N LEU A 111 7.20 -14.32 12.81
CA LEU A 111 7.72 -13.58 13.95
C LEU A 111 8.35 -14.56 14.94
N PRO A 112 9.55 -14.27 15.48
CA PRO A 112 10.10 -15.06 16.57
C PRO A 112 9.15 -15.02 17.76
N ALA A 113 9.05 -16.13 18.50
CA ALA A 113 8.28 -16.20 19.73
C ALA A 113 8.70 -15.06 20.68
N PRO A 114 7.77 -14.45 21.43
CA PRO A 114 8.10 -13.38 22.36
C PRO A 114 9.14 -13.89 23.36
N GLN A 115 10.37 -13.40 23.27
CA GLN A 115 11.36 -13.64 24.31
C GLN A 115 10.96 -12.79 25.51
N VAL A 116 10.63 -13.44 26.62
CA VAL A 116 10.10 -12.84 27.87
C VAL A 116 11.10 -11.86 28.53
N THR A 117 12.28 -11.64 27.94
CA THR A 117 13.43 -11.00 28.59
C THR A 117 13.72 -9.58 28.12
N THR A 118 13.17 -9.10 27.01
CA THR A 118 13.44 -7.73 26.50
C THR A 118 12.18 -6.86 26.47
N ARG A 119 12.21 -5.70 27.13
CA ARG A 119 11.16 -4.66 27.00
C ARG A 119 11.17 -4.12 25.56
N GLY A 120 10.16 -4.45 24.76
CA GLY A 120 9.91 -3.85 23.44
C GLY A 120 9.39 -4.84 22.39
N ARG A 121 8.70 -4.33 21.35
CA ARG A 121 8.26 -5.15 20.21
C ARG A 121 9.51 -5.61 19.43
N PRO A 122 9.65 -6.91 19.11
CA PRO A 122 10.72 -7.40 18.25
C PRO A 122 10.75 -6.62 16.93
N LYS A 123 11.95 -6.26 16.46
CA LYS A 123 12.12 -5.57 15.19
C LYS A 123 11.61 -6.45 14.05
N GLN A 124 10.61 -5.98 13.32
CA GLN A 124 10.07 -6.67 12.16
C GLN A 124 10.99 -6.49 10.95
N PRO A 125 11.27 -7.55 10.17
CA PRO A 125 12.08 -7.42 8.96
C PRO A 125 11.30 -6.65 7.88
N PRO A 126 11.99 -5.94 6.97
CA PRO A 126 11.37 -5.18 5.89
C PRO A 126 10.32 -5.93 5.05
N PRO A 127 10.51 -7.21 4.65
CA PRO A 127 9.48 -7.95 3.92
C PRO A 127 8.19 -8.12 4.72
N LEU A 128 8.28 -8.40 6.03
CA LEU A 128 7.10 -8.49 6.90
C LEU A 128 6.41 -7.13 7.06
N ASN A 129 7.17 -6.04 7.16
CA ASN A 129 6.59 -4.70 7.22
C ASN A 129 5.79 -4.36 5.95
N LEU A 130 6.30 -4.75 4.77
CA LEU A 130 5.59 -4.58 3.51
C LEU A 130 4.34 -5.47 3.46
N ALA A 131 4.45 -6.76 3.78
CA ALA A 131 3.32 -7.68 3.75
C ALA A 131 2.19 -7.26 4.72
N MET A 132 2.54 -6.85 5.95
CA MET A 132 1.57 -6.34 6.93
C MET A 132 0.92 -5.04 6.46
N ARG A 133 1.68 -4.14 5.82
CA ARG A 133 1.11 -2.91 5.25
C ARG A 133 0.11 -3.21 4.14
N LEU A 134 0.47 -4.12 3.23
CA LEU A 134 -0.40 -4.57 2.14
C LEU A 134 -1.67 -5.25 2.68
N HIS A 135 -1.57 -6.00 3.77
CA HIS A 135 -2.71 -6.58 4.49
C HIS A 135 -3.60 -5.49 5.11
N ASP A 136 -3.03 -4.66 5.99
CA ASP A 136 -3.79 -3.71 6.84
C ASP A 136 -4.43 -2.58 6.02
N PHE A 137 -3.85 -2.25 4.85
CA PHE A 137 -4.27 -1.13 4.01
C PHE A 137 -4.73 -1.57 2.61
N LYS A 138 -5.23 -2.81 2.47
CA LYS A 138 -5.70 -3.38 1.20
C LYS A 138 -6.66 -2.44 0.45
N GLY A 139 -7.62 -1.83 1.15
CA GLY A 139 -8.56 -0.89 0.54
C GLY A 139 -7.88 0.34 -0.07
N GLN A 140 -6.87 0.89 0.61
CA GLN A 140 -6.11 2.05 0.10
C GLN A 140 -5.19 1.67 -1.05
N VAL A 141 -4.64 0.45 -1.07
CA VAL A 141 -3.85 -0.09 -2.19
C VAL A 141 -4.72 -0.22 -3.44
N PHE A 142 -5.96 -0.69 -3.28
CA PHE A 142 -6.90 -0.94 -4.37
C PHE A 142 -7.72 0.27 -4.83
N ALA A 143 -7.59 1.44 -4.20
CA ALA A 143 -8.43 2.59 -4.50
C ALA A 143 -8.51 2.92 -6.02
N PHE A 144 -7.40 2.76 -6.76
CA PHE A 144 -7.32 3.00 -8.21
C PHE A 144 -8.13 2.03 -9.09
N MET A 145 -8.46 0.83 -8.60
CA MET A 145 -9.28 -0.13 -9.35
C MET A 145 -10.78 0.04 -9.10
N TYR A 146 -11.16 0.72 -8.02
CA TYR A 146 -12.54 1.07 -7.66
C TYR A 146 -12.93 2.47 -8.15
N ASP A 147 -11.97 3.39 -8.29
CA ASP A 147 -12.18 4.75 -8.80
C ASP A 147 -11.01 5.16 -9.69
N PHE A 148 -11.24 5.21 -11.00
CA PHE A 148 -10.21 5.53 -12.00
C PHE A 148 -9.67 6.97 -11.90
N ARG A 149 -10.26 7.84 -11.05
CA ARG A 149 -9.70 9.17 -10.74
C ARG A 149 -8.52 9.07 -9.77
N VAL A 150 -8.39 7.96 -9.04
CA VAL A 150 -7.28 7.70 -8.14
C VAL A 150 -6.11 7.13 -8.96
N PRO A 151 -4.94 7.78 -8.99
CA PRO A 151 -3.79 7.28 -9.73
C PRO A 151 -3.17 6.04 -9.07
N PHE A 152 -2.40 5.30 -9.87
CA PHE A 152 -1.65 4.11 -9.46
C PHE A 152 -0.55 4.40 -8.43
#